data_AF-A0A1X0AA65-F1
#
_entry.id   AF-A0A1X0AA65-F1
#
_cell.length_a   1.000
_cell.length_b   1.000
_cell.length_c   1.000
_cell.angle_alpha   90.00
_cell.angle_beta   90.00
_cell.angle_gamma   90.00
#
_symmetry.space_group_name_H-M   'P 1'
#
loop_
_entity.id
_entity.type
_entity.pdbx_description
1 polymer ?
#
loop_
_entity_poly.entity_id
_entity_poly.type
_entity_poly.pdbx_seq_one_letter_code
_entity_poly.pdbx_strand_id
1 'polypeptide(L)'
;MYSAAIDALPPVSDPEFPERASVVLSGLRKLQNSLSEAAARSRVTPSVIVALSGVRSRYDELMTAAAEGPSATLGQRLYVARGRAKLSTREAANGVGLRKDLIEAVEAEEPATEAETAQIKDLIAALGG
;
A
#
# COMPACT_ATOMS: atom_id res chain seq x y z
N MET A 1 -11.36 9.46 12.70
CA MET A 1 -12.33 8.71 11.87
C MET A 1 -11.75 7.38 11.39
N TYR A 2 -10.60 7.34 10.71
CA TYR A 2 -9.99 6.07 10.26
C TYR A 2 -9.49 5.15 11.39
N SER A 3 -9.07 5.67 12.54
CA SER A 3 -8.73 4.82 13.71
C SER A 3 -9.88 3.88 14.04
N ALA A 4 -11.08 4.41 14.25
CA ALA A 4 -12.25 3.60 14.57
C ALA A 4 -12.61 2.57 13.47
N ALA A 5 -12.33 2.87 12.19
CA ALA A 5 -12.56 1.92 11.10
C ALA A 5 -11.53 0.78 11.10
N ILE A 6 -10.25 1.08 11.40
CA ILE A 6 -9.20 0.07 11.56
C ILE A 6 -9.45 -0.76 12.82
N ASP A 7 -9.80 -0.11 13.93
CA ASP A 7 -10.08 -0.74 15.22
C ASP A 7 -11.32 -1.66 15.16
N ALA A 8 -12.22 -1.43 14.20
CA ALA A 8 -13.40 -2.26 13.94
C ALA A 8 -13.17 -3.38 12.91
N LEU A 9 -11.95 -3.53 12.37
CA LEU A 9 -11.63 -4.65 11.49
C LEU A 9 -11.67 -5.96 12.29
N PRO A 10 -12.17 -7.04 11.68
CA PRO A 10 -12.09 -8.36 12.31
C PRO A 10 -10.62 -8.84 12.39
N PRO A 11 -10.34 -9.94 13.08
CA PRO A 11 -9.01 -10.55 13.06
C PRO A 11 -8.57 -10.91 11.63
N VAL A 12 -7.25 -10.90 11.36
CA VAL A 12 -6.69 -11.20 10.03
C VAL A 12 -7.02 -12.60 9.50
N SER A 13 -7.36 -13.53 10.38
CA SER A 13 -7.81 -14.89 10.04
C SER A 13 -9.29 -14.97 9.65
N ASP A 14 -10.04 -13.89 9.85
CA ASP A 14 -11.46 -13.83 9.52
C ASP A 14 -11.67 -13.74 8.00
N PRO A 15 -12.57 -14.56 7.41
CA PRO A 15 -12.86 -14.52 5.98
C PRO A 15 -13.32 -13.16 5.45
N GLU A 16 -13.93 -12.32 6.29
CA GLU A 16 -14.38 -10.97 5.90
C GLU A 16 -13.27 -9.91 5.97
N PHE A 17 -12.14 -10.24 6.60
CA PHE A 17 -11.02 -9.30 6.77
C PHE A 17 -10.53 -8.71 5.44
N PRO A 18 -10.24 -9.50 4.38
CA PRO A 18 -9.64 -8.96 3.16
C PRO A 18 -10.51 -7.90 2.47
N GLU A 19 -11.82 -8.12 2.43
CA GLU A 19 -12.77 -7.16 1.83
C GLU A 19 -12.83 -5.88 2.65
N ARG A 20 -13.02 -5.99 3.97
CA ARG A 20 -13.11 -4.82 4.87
C ARG A 20 -11.81 -4.03 4.90
N ALA A 21 -10.66 -4.71 4.96
CA ALA A 21 -9.35 -4.08 4.93
C ALA A 21 -9.12 -3.31 3.62
N SER A 22 -9.52 -3.87 2.48
CA SER A 22 -9.39 -3.23 1.17
C SER A 22 -10.17 -1.91 1.08
N VAL A 23 -11.39 -1.87 1.66
CA VAL A 23 -12.18 -0.63 1.74
C VAL A 23 -11.48 0.44 2.57
N VAL A 24 -10.94 0.06 3.73
CA VAL A 24 -10.22 0.99 4.61
C VAL A 24 -8.92 1.48 3.95
N LEU A 25 -8.13 0.59 3.34
CA LEU A 25 -6.91 0.93 2.61
C LEU A 25 -7.17 1.92 1.46
N SER A 26 -8.24 1.71 0.70
CA SER A 26 -8.64 2.64 -0.37
C SER A 26 -8.96 4.04 0.17
N GLY A 27 -9.69 4.12 1.29
CA GLY A 27 -9.99 5.38 1.96
C GLY A 27 -8.73 6.09 2.50
N LEU A 28 -7.84 5.35 3.14
CA LEU A 28 -6.55 5.86 3.62
C LEU A 28 -5.68 6.39 2.47
N ARG A 29 -5.63 5.69 1.33
CA ARG A 29 -4.87 6.13 0.14
C ARG A 29 -5.39 7.46 -0.40
N LYS A 30 -6.72 7.62 -0.52
CA LYS A 30 -7.34 8.89 -0.92
C LYS A 30 -6.95 10.02 0.03
N LEU A 31 -7.02 9.78 1.34
CA LEU A 31 -6.63 10.77 2.35
C LEU A 31 -5.14 11.11 2.26
N GLN A 32 -4.27 10.11 2.09
CA GLN A 32 -2.84 10.29 1.91
C GLN A 32 -2.52 11.16 0.70
N ASN A 33 -3.21 10.97 -0.42
CA ASN A 33 -3.04 11.78 -1.62
C ASN A 33 -3.42 13.24 -1.36
N SER A 34 -4.60 13.49 -0.78
CA SER A 34 -5.04 14.85 -0.44
C SER A 34 -4.09 15.56 0.54
N LEU A 35 -3.58 14.84 1.55
CA LEU A 35 -2.61 15.39 2.51
C LEU A 35 -1.24 15.61 1.88
N SER A 36 -0.81 14.75 0.95
CA SER A 36 0.45 14.92 0.22
C SER A 36 0.39 16.15 -0.69
N GLU A 37 -0.73 16.37 -1.38
CA GLU A 37 -0.97 17.57 -2.17
C GLU A 37 -0.98 18.83 -1.30
N ALA A 38 -1.60 18.79 -0.12
CA ALA A 38 -1.59 19.89 0.83
C ALA A 38 -0.17 20.17 1.36
N ALA A 39 0.61 19.12 1.65
CA ALA A 39 1.97 19.21 2.15
C ALA A 39 2.97 19.77 1.12
N ALA A 40 2.70 19.61 -0.17
CA ALA A 40 3.53 20.15 -1.25
C ALA A 40 3.38 21.67 -1.46
N ARG A 41 2.42 22.33 -0.79
CA ARG A 41 2.15 23.77 -0.96
C ARG A 41 3.12 24.62 -0.13
N SER A 42 3.47 25.82 -0.63
CA SER A 42 4.48 26.71 -0.05
C SER A 42 4.17 27.29 1.35
N ARG A 43 2.98 27.05 1.93
CA ARG A 43 2.56 27.52 3.26
C ARG A 43 1.85 26.44 4.06
N VAL A 44 2.44 25.25 4.12
CA VAL A 44 1.89 24.16 4.93
C VAL A 44 2.09 24.43 6.43
N THR A 45 1.09 24.10 7.25
CA THR A 45 1.24 24.10 8.72
C THR A 45 1.84 22.78 9.20
N PRO A 46 2.59 22.77 10.32
CA PRO A 46 3.09 21.52 10.91
C PRO A 46 2.01 20.47 11.19
N SER A 47 0.77 20.92 11.48
CA SER A 47 -0.38 20.02 11.69
C SER A 47 -0.71 19.14 10.47
N VAL A 48 -0.54 19.63 9.24
CA VAL A 48 -0.73 18.82 8.02
C VAL A 48 0.36 17.77 7.90
N ILE A 49 1.60 18.09 8.25
CA ILE A 49 2.71 17.14 8.22
C ILE A 49 2.49 16.03 9.26
N VAL A 50 2.06 16.38 10.46
CA VAL A 50 1.70 15.41 11.50
C VAL A 50 0.54 14.51 11.05
N ALA A 51 -0.50 15.09 10.45
CA ALA A 51 -1.62 14.32 9.90
C ALA A 51 -1.17 13.36 8.78
N LEU A 52 -0.35 13.83 7.85
CA LEU A 52 0.18 13.01 6.75
C LEU A 52 1.03 11.85 7.28
N SER A 53 1.90 12.13 8.26
CA SER A 53 2.71 11.09 8.93
C SER A 53 1.81 10.05 9.59
N GLY A 54 0.80 10.48 10.34
CA GLY A 54 -0.13 9.56 11.02
C GLY A 54 -0.90 8.67 10.03
N VAL A 55 -1.38 9.23 8.92
CA VAL A 55 -2.08 8.46 7.88
C VAL A 55 -1.14 7.43 7.22
N ARG A 56 0.10 7.84 6.90
CA ARG A 56 1.10 6.92 6.33
C ARG A 56 1.42 5.77 7.27
N SER A 57 1.63 6.04 8.57
CA SER A 57 1.89 4.98 9.55
C SER A 57 0.71 4.01 9.67
N ARG A 58 -0.53 4.50 9.72
CA ARG A 58 -1.72 3.63 9.77
C ARG A 58 -1.93 2.81 8.49
N TYR A 59 -1.64 3.41 7.33
CA TYR A 59 -1.67 2.69 6.06
C TYR A 59 -0.64 1.56 6.06
N ASP A 60 0.58 1.84 6.50
CA ASP A 60 1.68 0.87 6.54
C ASP A 60 1.40 -0.30 7.49
N GLU A 61 0.88 -0.01 8.69
CA GLU A 61 0.45 -1.00 9.67
C GLU A 61 -0.63 -1.94 9.08
N LEU A 62 -1.67 -1.37 8.48
CA LEU A 62 -2.75 -2.16 7.89
C LEU A 62 -2.31 -2.95 6.66
N MET A 63 -1.46 -2.36 5.80
CA MET A 63 -0.92 -3.03 4.62
C MET A 63 -0.04 -4.22 5.01
N THR A 64 0.76 -4.08 6.08
CA THR A 64 1.57 -5.16 6.64
C THR A 64 0.69 -6.30 7.16
N ALA A 65 -0.34 -5.99 7.96
CA ALA A 65 -1.27 -6.99 8.47
C ALA A 65 -2.02 -7.71 7.34
N ALA A 66 -2.43 -6.99 6.30
CA ALA A 66 -3.11 -7.58 5.15
C ALA A 66 -2.20 -8.50 4.32
N ALA A 67 -0.94 -8.13 4.14
CA ALA A 67 0.03 -8.93 3.40
C ALA A 67 0.41 -10.26 4.08
N GLU A 68 0.19 -10.38 5.40
CA GLU A 68 0.43 -11.61 6.16
C GLU A 68 -0.76 -12.58 6.11
N GLY A 69 -1.93 -12.11 5.65
CA GLY A 69 -3.13 -12.93 5.53
C GLY A 69 -3.05 -13.95 4.38
N PRO A 70 -3.79 -15.08 4.47
CA PRO A 70 -3.81 -16.12 3.42
C PRO A 70 -4.39 -15.61 2.09
N SER A 71 -5.18 -14.54 2.14
CA SER A 71 -5.81 -13.91 0.98
C SER A 71 -5.10 -12.61 0.56
N ALA A 72 -3.84 -12.44 0.95
CA ALA A 72 -3.05 -11.26 0.60
C ALA A 72 -3.00 -11.05 -0.93
N THR A 73 -3.31 -9.85 -1.36
CA THR A 73 -3.30 -9.49 -2.78
C THR A 73 -1.88 -9.35 -3.31
N LEU A 74 -1.73 -9.32 -4.64
CA LEU A 74 -0.44 -9.04 -5.27
C LEU A 74 0.12 -7.67 -4.85
N GLY A 75 -0.75 -6.65 -4.78
CA GLY A 75 -0.39 -5.29 -4.38
C GLY A 75 0.10 -5.19 -2.94
N GLN A 76 -0.59 -5.84 -2.01
CA GLN A 76 -0.20 -5.89 -0.59
C GLN A 76 1.16 -6.55 -0.41
N ARG A 77 1.37 -7.71 -1.04
CA ARG A 77 2.66 -8.42 -0.97
C ARG A 77 3.79 -7.61 -1.60
N LEU A 78 3.55 -6.98 -2.76
CA LEU A 78 4.52 -6.12 -3.43
C LEU A 78 4.92 -4.93 -2.55
N TYR A 79 3.93 -4.21 -2.00
CA TYR A 79 4.17 -3.06 -1.13
C TYR A 79 5.08 -3.42 0.05
N VAL A 80 4.78 -4.53 0.74
CA VAL A 80 5.53 -4.96 1.93
C VAL A 80 6.93 -5.46 1.55
N ALA A 81 7.07 -6.27 0.51
CA ALA A 81 8.38 -6.75 0.05
C ALA A 81 9.29 -5.58 -0.35
N ARG A 82 8.75 -4.64 -1.12
CA ARG A 82 9.45 -3.41 -1.53
C ARG A 82 9.83 -2.53 -0.34
N GLY A 83 8.90 -2.35 0.61
CA GLY A 83 9.12 -1.56 1.82
C GLY A 83 10.22 -2.14 2.72
N ARG A 84 10.22 -3.46 2.94
CA ARG A 84 11.28 -4.17 3.68
C ARG A 84 12.65 -4.02 3.02
N ALA A 85 12.68 -4.01 1.68
CA ALA A 85 13.89 -3.76 0.90
C ALA A 85 14.27 -2.27 0.78
N LYS A 86 13.48 -1.35 1.36
CA LYS A 86 13.67 0.11 1.28
C LYS A 86 13.72 0.67 -0.14
N LEU A 87 12.99 0.04 -1.06
CA LEU A 87 12.93 0.45 -2.47
C LEU A 87 11.78 1.43 -2.70
N SER A 88 12.02 2.44 -3.54
CA SER A 88 10.95 3.26 -4.12
C SER A 88 10.18 2.49 -5.18
N THR A 89 8.96 2.95 -5.51
CA THR A 89 8.16 2.36 -6.61
C THR A 89 8.89 2.42 -7.95
N ARG A 90 9.73 3.45 -8.17
CA ARG A 90 10.58 3.57 -9.36
C ARG A 90 11.70 2.54 -9.39
N GLU A 91 12.39 2.31 -8.28
CA GLU A 91 13.47 1.31 -8.22
C GLU A 91 12.93 -0.11 -8.41
N ALA A 92 11.81 -0.43 -7.77
CA ALA A 92 11.11 -1.70 -7.96
C ALA A 92 10.70 -1.91 -9.42
N ALA A 93 10.10 -0.89 -10.04
CA ALA A 93 9.69 -0.95 -11.45
C ALA A 93 10.89 -1.23 -12.38
N ASN A 94 12.00 -0.50 -12.19
CA ASN A 94 13.22 -0.68 -12.98
C ASN A 94 13.79 -2.10 -12.84
N GLY A 95 13.72 -2.70 -11.64
CA GLY A 95 14.26 -4.03 -11.37
C GLY A 95 13.62 -5.16 -12.19
N VAL A 96 12.39 -4.97 -12.68
CA VAL A 96 11.66 -5.95 -13.51
C VAL A 96 11.21 -5.41 -14.86
N GLY A 97 11.73 -4.25 -15.28
CA GLY A 97 11.42 -3.66 -16.58
C GLY A 97 9.98 -3.16 -16.72
N LEU A 98 9.36 -2.75 -15.61
CA LEU A 98 8.00 -2.23 -15.56
C LEU A 98 7.98 -0.70 -15.44
N ARG A 99 6.80 -0.11 -15.64
CA ARG A 99 6.58 1.33 -15.45
C ARG A 99 6.30 1.62 -13.97
N LYS A 100 6.77 2.76 -13.47
CA LYS A 100 6.54 3.19 -12.07
C LYS A 100 5.05 3.25 -11.72
N ASP A 101 4.24 3.80 -12.61
CA ASP A 101 2.80 3.98 -12.40
C ASP A 101 2.06 2.64 -12.38
N LEU A 102 2.57 1.60 -13.05
CA LEU A 102 2.04 0.25 -12.92
C LEU A 102 2.27 -0.32 -11.51
N ILE A 103 3.46 -0.12 -10.92
CA ILE A 103 3.71 -0.53 -9.53
C ILE A 103 2.75 0.18 -8.58
N GLU A 104 2.54 1.49 -8.79
CA GLU A 104 1.60 2.29 -7.98
C GLU A 104 0.15 1.83 -8.16
N ALA A 105 -0.26 1.45 -9.38
CA ALA A 105 -1.58 0.93 -9.68
C ALA A 105 -1.81 -0.46 -9.05
N VAL A 106 -0.82 -1.35 -9.11
CA VAL A 106 -0.90 -2.69 -8.50
C VAL A 106 -0.97 -2.58 -6.97
N GLU A 107 -0.12 -1.76 -6.35
CA GLU A 107 -0.25 -1.44 -4.91
C GLU A 107 -1.55 -0.70 -4.59
N ALA A 108 -2.22 -0.16 -5.61
CA ALA A 108 -3.55 0.42 -5.52
C ALA A 108 -4.71 -0.59 -5.63
N GLU A 109 -4.41 -1.88 -5.84
CA GLU A 109 -5.36 -2.96 -6.17
C GLU A 109 -6.01 -2.80 -7.55
N GLU A 110 -5.36 -2.10 -8.47
CA GLU A 110 -5.76 -2.07 -9.88
C GLU A 110 -5.27 -3.34 -10.60
N PRO A 111 -6.02 -3.85 -11.58
CA PRO A 111 -5.65 -5.06 -12.31
C PRO A 111 -4.39 -4.86 -13.14
N ALA A 112 -3.56 -5.90 -13.20
CA ALA A 112 -2.43 -6.01 -14.11
C ALA A 112 -2.66 -7.14 -15.12
N THR A 113 -1.96 -7.10 -16.25
CA THR A 113 -1.94 -8.21 -17.20
C THR A 113 -1.25 -9.44 -16.60
N GLU A 114 -1.42 -10.60 -17.23
CA GLU A 114 -0.76 -11.84 -16.80
C GLU A 114 0.77 -11.72 -16.84
N ALA A 115 1.32 -11.09 -17.87
CA ALA A 115 2.75 -10.87 -18.02
C ALA A 115 3.31 -9.97 -16.91
N GLU A 116 2.64 -8.84 -16.63
CA GLU A 116 3.01 -7.93 -15.55
C GLU A 116 2.90 -8.62 -14.18
N THR A 117 1.86 -9.42 -13.99
CA THR A 117 1.67 -10.22 -12.77
C THR A 117 2.81 -11.20 -12.54
N ALA A 118 3.30 -11.87 -13.61
CA ALA A 118 4.43 -12.78 -13.51
C ALA A 118 5.71 -12.03 -13.11
N GLN A 119 6.02 -10.90 -13.77
CA GLN A 119 7.17 -10.07 -13.44
C GLN A 119 7.16 -9.57 -11.99
N ILE A 120 5.99 -9.19 -11.47
CA ILE A 120 5.83 -8.74 -10.08
C ILE A 120 6.02 -9.90 -9.10
N LYS A 121 5.52 -11.10 -9.42
CA LYS A 121 5.76 -12.29 -8.58
C LYS A 121 7.24 -12.64 -8.52
N ASP A 122 7.97 -12.52 -9.63
CA ASP A 122 9.42 -12.74 -9.67
C ASP A 122 10.16 -11.71 -8.80
N LEU A 123 9.75 -10.43 -8.85
CA LEU A 123 10.30 -9.39 -7.97
C LEU A 123 10.07 -9.73 -6.50
N ILE A 124 8.83 -10.08 -6.12
CA ILE A 124 8.46 -10.41 -4.75
C ILE A 124 9.32 -11.57 -4.23
N ALA A 125 9.47 -12.64 -5.03
CA ALA A 125 10.31 -13.79 -4.71
C ALA A 125 11.79 -13.39 -4.53
N ALA A 126 12.32 -12.52 -5.39
CA ALA A 126 13.70 -12.03 -5.30
C ALA A 126 13.96 -11.16 -4.06
N LEU A 127 12.93 -10.50 -3.53
CA LEU A 127 13.00 -9.68 -2.31
C LEU A 127 12.76 -10.48 -1.01
N GLY A 128 12.56 -11.80 -1.10
CA GLY A 128 12.35 -12.68 0.04
C GLY A 128 10.92 -12.69 0.59
N GLY A 129 9.92 -12.51 -0.29
CA GLY A 129 8.48 -12.63 0.02
C GLY A 129 7.69 -13.36 -1.07
#